data_AF-A0A2I9DW26-F1
#
_entry.id   AF-A0A2I9DW26-F1
#
_cell.length_a   1.000
_cell.length_b   1.000
_cell.length_c   1.000
_cell.angle_alpha   90.00
_cell.angle_beta   90.00
_cell.angle_gamma   90.00
#
_symmetry.space_group_name_H-M   'P 1'
#
loop_
_entity.id
_entity.type
_entity.pdbx_description
1 polymer ?
#
loop_
_entity_poly.entity_id
_entity_poly.type
_entity_poly.pdbx_seq_one_letter_code
_entity_poly.pdbx_strand_id
1 'polypeptide(L)' 'MNGHLKTIAKDAGIEEHFTTYTNNHSWATIAKFMGIPTEVISEGLGHNSLKTTQIYLKSFTNHVLDEANELVVS' A
#
# COMPACT_ATOMS: atom_id res chain seq x y z
N MET A 1 -4.31 16.52 -12.16
CA MET A 1 -4.05 15.18 -11.59
C MET A 1 -5.25 14.24 -11.74
N ASN A 2 -6.42 14.53 -11.15
CA ASN A 2 -7.55 13.60 -11.15
C ASN A 2 -8.19 13.32 -12.53
N GLY A 3 -8.06 14.21 -13.52
CA GLY A 3 -8.62 14.01 -14.86
C GLY A 3 -7.98 12.84 -15.62
N HIS A 4 -6.65 12.72 -15.59
CA HIS A 4 -5.93 11.64 -16.26
C HIS A 4 -6.17 10.28 -15.59
N LEU A 5 -6.28 10.25 -14.26
CA LEU A 5 -6.61 9.03 -13.52
C LEU A 5 -7.99 8.48 -13.89
N LYS A 6 -8.96 9.36 -14.17
CA LYS A 6 -10.29 8.96 -14.65
C LYS A 6 -10.23 8.32 -16.03
N THR A 7 -9.41 8.86 -16.94
CA THR A 7 -9.20 8.27 -18.27
C THR A 7 -8.58 6.88 -18.14
N ILE A 8 -7.49 6.75 -17.37
CA ILE A 8 -6.83 5.46 -17.14
C ILE A 8 -7.77 4.44 -16.50
N ALA A 9 -8.55 4.85 -15.49
CA ALA A 9 -9.53 3.96 -14.84
C ALA A 9 -10.61 3.48 -15.82
N LYS A 10 -11.12 4.38 -16.67
CA LYS A 10 -12.09 4.04 -17.72
C LYS A 10 -11.49 3.05 -18.73
N ASP A 11 -10.27 3.30 -19.19
CA ASP A 11 -9.59 2.45 -20.16
C ASP A 11 -9.27 1.06 -19.58
N ALA A 12 -9.03 0.98 -18.27
CA ALA A 12 -8.82 -0.26 -17.52
C ALA A 12 -10.12 -0.98 -17.12
N GLY A 13 -11.30 -0.43 -17.42
CA GLY A 13 -12.59 -1.00 -17.02
C GLY A 13 -12.88 -0.93 -15.51
N ILE A 14 -12.25 -0.01 -14.79
CA ILE A 14 -12.46 0.22 -13.36
C ILE A 14 -13.62 1.19 -13.18
N GLU A 15 -14.75 0.69 -12.65
CA GLU A 15 -15.96 1.49 -12.43
C GLU A 15 -15.93 2.27 -11.10
N GLU A 16 -15.03 1.90 -10.20
CA GLU A 16 -14.89 2.50 -8.88
C GLU A 16 -14.18 3.87 -8.94
N HIS A 17 -14.40 4.68 -7.91
CA HIS A 17 -13.85 6.03 -7.86
C HIS A 17 -12.32 6.00 -7.64
N PHE A 18 -11.57 5.95 -8.74
CA PHE A 18 -10.11 5.91 -8.75
C PHE A 18 -9.51 7.30 -8.51
N THR A 19 -8.78 7.46 -7.41
CA THR A 19 -8.12 8.71 -7.02
C THR A 19 -6.65 8.50 -6.74
N THR A 20 -5.90 9.60 -6.63
CA THR A 20 -4.51 9.56 -6.14
C THR A 20 -4.43 8.88 -4.78
N TYR A 21 -5.42 9.09 -3.91
CA TYR A 21 -5.48 8.43 -2.60
C TYR A 21 -5.58 6.91 -2.75
N THR A 22 -6.46 6.42 -3.63
CA THR A 22 -6.58 4.99 -3.94
C THR A 22 -5.25 4.41 -4.45
N ASN A 23 -4.57 5.13 -5.35
CA ASN A 23 -3.28 4.69 -5.89
C ASN A 23 -2.20 4.62 -4.80
N ASN A 24 -2.11 5.64 -3.94
CA ASN A 24 -1.15 5.68 -2.84
C ASN A 24 -1.38 4.55 -1.83
N HIS A 25 -2.64 4.21 -1.54
CA HIS A 25 -2.99 3.06 -0.70
C HIS A 25 -2.57 1.72 -1.31
N SER A 26 -2.84 1.53 -2.61
CA SER A 26 -2.42 0.34 -3.34
C SER A 26 -0.90 0.20 -3.36
N TRP A 27 -0.19 1.28 -3.70
CA TRP A 27 1.28 1.29 -3.73
C TRP A 27 1.89 0.95 -2.37
N ALA A 28 1.41 1.60 -1.29
CA ALA A 28 1.91 1.37 0.06
C ALA A 28 1.66 -0.07 0.54
N THR A 29 0.48 -0.62 0.21
CA THR A 29 0.12 -2.01 0.51
C THR A 29 1.02 -3.00 -0.21
N ILE A 30 1.26 -2.79 -1.52
CA ILE A 30 2.15 -3.65 -2.31
C ILE A 30 3.58 -3.60 -1.77
N ALA A 31 4.12 -2.39 -1.53
CA ALA A 31 5.46 -2.22 -0.99
C ALA A 31 5.63 -2.93 0.37
N LYS A 32 4.62 -2.84 1.24
CA LYS A 32 4.62 -3.57 2.51
C LYS A 32 4.67 -5.08 2.32
N PHE A 33 3.88 -5.65 1.41
CA PHE A 33 3.89 -7.09 1.13
C PHE A 33 5.19 -7.56 0.47
N MET A 34 5.93 -6.67 -0.18
CA MET A 34 7.28 -6.94 -0.68
C MET A 34 8.36 -6.83 0.42
N GLY A 35 7.98 -6.58 1.67
CA GLY A 35 8.92 -6.46 2.79
C GLY A 35 9.67 -5.12 2.84
N ILE A 36 9.22 -4.10 2.11
CA ILE A 36 9.85 -2.78 2.15
C ILE A 36 9.60 -2.13 3.53
N PRO A 37 10.64 -1.56 4.19
CA PRO A 37 10.49 -0.92 5.49
C PRO A 37 9.48 0.22 5.49
N THR A 38 8.77 0.39 6.61
CA THR A 38 7.72 1.42 6.72
C THR A 38 8.28 2.84 6.58
N GLU A 39 9.54 3.05 6.95
CA GLU A 39 10.28 4.30 6.80
C GLU A 39 10.48 4.64 5.32
N VAL A 40 10.87 3.66 4.51
CA VAL A 40 11.06 3.84 3.05
C VAL A 40 9.71 4.10 2.37
N ILE A 41 8.66 3.38 2.77
CA ILE A 41 7.30 3.62 2.29
C ILE A 41 6.85 5.03 2.67
N SER A 42 7.14 5.48 3.90
CA SER A 42 6.79 6.81 4.39
C SER A 42 7.46 7.91 3.57
N GLU A 43 8.75 7.76 3.29
CA GLU A 43 9.52 8.70 2.46
C GLU A 43 9.01 8.72 1.02
N GLY A 44 8.73 7.56 0.43
CA GLY A 44 8.17 7.44 -0.92
C GLY A 44 6.78 8.08 -1.10
N LEU A 45 5.98 8.11 -0.03
CA LEU A 45 4.69 8.81 0.01
C LEU A 45 4.81 10.30 0.37
N GLY A 46 6.00 10.77 0.77
CA GLY A 46 6.23 12.13 1.25
C GLY A 46 5.57 12.42 2.60
N HIS A 47 5.36 11.40 3.44
CA HIS A 47 4.77 11.57 4.77
C HIS A 47 5.82 11.96 5.81
N ASN A 48 5.54 13.02 6.57
CA ASN A 48 6.39 13.49 7.67
C ASN A 48 6.21 12.68 8.97
N SER A 49 5.37 11.64 8.97
CA SER A 49 5.10 10.82 10.15
C SER A 49 4.78 9.39 9.75
N LEU A 50 5.43 8.44 10.42
CA LEU A 50 5.12 7.01 10.28
C LEU A 50 3.66 6.71 10.68
N LYS A 51 3.08 7.47 11.61
CA LYS A 51 1.66 7.32 11.99
C LYS A 51 0.73 7.59 10.81
N THR A 52 1.04 8.59 9.97
CA THR A 52 0.28 8.85 8.75
C THR A 52 0.44 7.70 7.77
N THR A 53 1.66 7.19 7.60
CA THR A 53 1.95 6.03 6.72
C THR A 53 1.21 4.78 7.16
N GLN A 54 1.08 4.51 8.47
CA GLN A 54 0.33 3.36 8.98
C GLN A 54 -1.14 3.32 8.54
N ILE A 55 -1.77 4.47 8.31
CA ILE A 55 -3.15 4.54 7.79
C ILE A 55 -3.24 3.98 6.36
N TYR A 56 -2.15 4.03 5.59
CA TYR A 56 -2.06 3.51 4.22
C TYR A 56 -1.69 2.03 4.15
N LEU A 57 -1.31 1.41 5.27
CA LEU A 57 -0.82 0.03 5.31
C LEU A 57 -1.94 -0.94 5.71
N LYS A 58 -2.32 -1.84 4.80
CA LYS A 58 -3.14 -3.00 5.17
C LYS A 58 -2.40 -3.93 6.14
N SER A 59 -3.15 -4.60 7.02
CA SER A 59 -2.63 -5.69 7.84
C SER A 59 -2.08 -6.82 6.97
N PHE A 60 -1.06 -7.54 7.47
CA PHE A 60 -0.61 -8.76 6.83
C PHE A 60 -1.69 -9.83 6.92
N THR A 61 -1.68 -10.77 5.97
CA THR A 61 -2.55 -11.95 6.00
C THR A 61 -2.04 -12.95 7.03
N ASN A 62 -2.92 -13.82 7.53
CA ASN A 62 -2.54 -14.85 8.51
C ASN A 62 -1.38 -15.71 8.00
N HIS A 63 -1.38 -16.09 6.72
CA HIS A 63 -0.29 -16.85 6.11
C HIS A 63 1.09 -16.20 6.29
N VAL A 64 1.21 -14.89 6.07
CA VAL A 64 2.49 -14.17 6.23
C VAL A 64 2.91 -14.13 7.70
N LEU A 65 1.95 -14.04 8.62
CA LEU A 65 2.22 -14.09 10.06
C LEU A 65 2.62 -15.49 10.52
N ASP A 66 2.00 -16.52 9.94
CA ASP A 66 2.30 -17.92 10.25
C ASP A 66 3.72 -18.28 9.79
N GLU A 67 4.11 -17.91 8.56
CA GLU A 67 5.49 -18.06 8.06
C GLU A 67 6.50 -17.32 8.95
N ALA A 68 6.18 -16.08 9.34
CA ALA A 68 7.05 -15.31 10.22
C ALA A 68 7.19 -15.97 11.61
N ASN A 69 6.11 -16.54 12.14
CA ASN A 69 6.14 -17.26 13.41
C ASN A 69 7.01 -18.51 13.30
N GLU A 70 6.85 -19.31 12.25
CA GLU A 70 7.65 -20.51 12.02
C GLU A 70 9.15 -20.21 12.02
N LEU A 71 9.57 -19.11 11.37
CA LEU A 71 10.98 -18.68 11.34
C LEU A 71 11.54 -18.26 12.70
N VAL A 72 10.69 -17.76 13.60
CA VAL A 72 11.13 -17.23 14.91
C VAL A 72 11.16 -18.31 15.99
N VAL A 73 10.27 -19.31 15.89
CA VAL A 73 10.13 -20.36 16.90
C VAL A 73 10.90 -21.64 16.59
N SER A 74 11.45 -21.77 15.38
CA SER A 74 12.36 -22.85 14.97
C SER A 74 13.78 -22.63 15.47
#